data_AF-A0A8X7BCP4-F1
#
_entry.id   AF-A0A8X7BCP4-F1
#
_cell.length_a   1.000
_cell.length_b   1.000
_cell.length_c   1.000
_cell.angle_alpha   90.00
_cell.angle_beta   90.00
_cell.angle_gamma   90.00
#
_symmetry.space_group_name_H-M   'P 1'
#
loop_
_entity.id
_entity.type
_entity.pdbx_description
1 polymer ?
#
loop_
_entity_poly.entity_id
_entity_poly.type
_entity_poly.pdbx_seq_one_letter_code
_entity_poly.pdbx_strand_id
1 'polypeptide(L)'
;MLKNLITKSAGYDEEDTKLMYEGIVEERNERELLQERKQRDNLELEKLRIEAQIRLNQEILSTNNRTPRNELNKLLHKFDMKEDISLYLILFERQACMMNVPKEFWVSHLLGLLPQEITQLIAREPEQEARYYDHVRSLLLKRFKLTPEKFRQLFVTYQSSSDKTWRDFYQEVQIFFNGWIEGLDVKTFYKLRDLMIADQMKKRAPVEFKERRLDEWPSINYPVELAERLAEFEDVRRKLQQKTHTLTPVQRPEVRGSNQAENFRRNLIITIQVEQEISILKKDI
;
A
#
# COMPACT_ATOMS: atom_id res chain seq x y z
N MET A 1 5.28 -93.54 3.14
CA MET A 1 6.54 -94.32 3.28
C MET A 1 7.53 -93.66 4.26
N LEU A 2 7.75 -92.34 4.22
CA LEU A 2 8.69 -91.66 5.15
C LEU A 2 8.39 -91.89 6.65
N LYS A 3 7.12 -91.74 7.05
CA LYS A 3 6.69 -91.87 8.45
C LYS A 3 7.05 -93.23 9.06
N ASN A 4 6.91 -94.32 8.29
CA ASN A 4 7.23 -95.69 8.74
C ASN A 4 8.74 -95.99 8.78
N LEU A 5 9.58 -95.25 8.04
CA LEU A 5 11.04 -95.37 8.14
C LEU A 5 11.58 -94.62 9.36
N ILE A 6 10.99 -93.46 9.67
CA ILE A 6 11.41 -92.61 10.80
C ILE A 6 11.04 -93.26 12.13
N THR A 7 9.83 -93.81 12.27
CA THR A 7 9.36 -94.44 13.52
C THR A 7 9.97 -95.82 13.81
N LYS A 8 10.69 -96.43 12.86
CA LYS A 8 11.40 -97.72 13.03
C LYS A 8 12.91 -97.55 13.26
N SER A 9 13.40 -96.31 13.29
CA SER A 9 14.80 -95.99 13.59
C SER A 9 15.12 -96.25 15.07
N ALA A 10 16.27 -96.87 15.36
CA ALA A 10 16.69 -97.22 16.73
C ALA A 10 16.93 -96.01 17.65
N GLY A 11 16.95 -94.79 17.10
CA GLY A 11 17.08 -93.53 17.85
C GLY A 11 15.86 -92.62 17.74
N TYR A 12 14.69 -93.15 17.34
CA TYR A 12 13.45 -92.39 17.31
C TYR A 12 12.81 -92.37 18.69
N ASP A 13 12.75 -91.19 19.30
CA ASP A 13 11.94 -90.91 20.47
C ASP A 13 10.80 -89.95 20.11
N GLU A 14 9.58 -90.35 20.45
CA GLU A 14 8.37 -89.62 20.09
C GLU A 14 8.23 -88.33 20.92
N GLU A 15 8.70 -88.35 22.16
CA GLU A 15 8.67 -87.18 23.05
C GLU A 15 9.70 -86.14 22.59
N ASP A 16 10.95 -86.55 22.31
CA ASP A 16 12.00 -85.67 21.78
C ASP A 16 11.63 -85.05 20.43
N THR A 17 11.06 -85.84 19.51
CA THR A 17 10.61 -85.31 18.22
C THR A 17 9.45 -84.33 18.36
N LYS A 18 8.51 -84.60 19.26
CA LYS A 18 7.41 -83.68 19.58
C LYS A 18 7.92 -82.37 20.19
N LEU A 19 8.85 -82.42 21.15
CA LEU A 19 9.49 -81.24 21.74
C LEU A 19 10.24 -80.41 20.69
N MET A 20 10.92 -81.07 19.74
CA MET A 20 11.60 -80.38 18.64
C MET A 20 10.61 -79.66 17.71
N TYR A 21 9.48 -80.30 17.38
CA TYR A 21 8.41 -79.66 16.59
C TYR A 21 7.75 -78.51 17.33
N GLU A 22 7.45 -78.66 18.62
CA GLU A 22 6.88 -77.60 19.47
C GLU A 22 7.81 -76.38 19.53
N GLY A 23 9.12 -76.58 19.75
CA GLY A 23 10.11 -75.50 19.73
C GLY A 23 10.22 -74.77 18.39
N ILE A 24 10.14 -75.47 17.26
CA ILE A 24 10.15 -74.85 15.92
C ILE A 24 8.87 -74.02 15.69
N VAL A 25 7.72 -74.48 16.18
CA VAL A 25 6.45 -73.75 16.06
C VAL A 25 6.43 -72.52 16.97
N GLU A 26 6.91 -72.64 18.20
CA GLU A 26 7.04 -71.50 19.13
C GLU A 26 7.99 -70.44 18.58
N GLU A 27 9.18 -70.82 18.11
CA GLU A 27 10.15 -69.87 17.55
C GLU A 27 9.58 -69.15 16.32
N ARG A 28 8.80 -69.86 15.49
CA ARG A 28 8.13 -69.25 14.34
C ARG A 28 7.05 -68.26 14.75
N ASN A 29 6.23 -68.60 15.73
CA ASN A 29 5.20 -67.71 16.28
C ASN A 29 5.81 -66.45 16.91
N GLU A 30 6.92 -66.59 17.64
CA GLU A 30 7.63 -65.45 18.22
C GLU A 30 8.20 -64.51 17.15
N ARG A 31 8.78 -65.06 16.09
CA ARG A 31 9.29 -64.27 14.95
C ARG A 31 8.17 -63.53 14.22
N GLU A 32 7.03 -64.17 14.00
CA GLU A 32 5.85 -63.55 13.39
C GLU A 32 5.31 -62.41 14.26
N LEU A 33 5.18 -62.63 15.58
CA LEU A 33 4.75 -61.58 16.52
C LEU A 33 5.72 -60.39 16.57
N LEU A 34 7.03 -60.66 16.53
CA LEU A 34 8.07 -59.63 16.45
C LEU A 34 8.00 -58.82 15.15
N GLN A 35 7.68 -59.47 14.04
CA GLN A 35 7.50 -58.79 12.74
C GLN A 35 6.25 -57.90 12.76
N GLU A 36 5.12 -58.40 13.27
CA GLU A 36 3.90 -57.60 13.41
C GLU A 36 4.13 -56.38 14.31
N ARG A 37 4.84 -56.56 15.43
CA ARG A 37 5.18 -55.45 16.33
C ARG A 37 6.04 -54.40 15.63
N LYS A 38 7.09 -54.84 14.92
CA LYS A 38 7.94 -53.92 14.12
C LYS A 38 7.16 -53.20 13.03
N GLN A 39 6.25 -53.88 12.34
CA GLN A 39 5.40 -53.25 11.32
C GLN A 39 4.48 -52.19 11.95
N ARG A 40 3.88 -52.50 13.11
CA ARG A 40 3.03 -51.56 13.85
C ARG A 40 3.81 -50.32 14.30
N ASP A 41 4.98 -50.52 14.90
CA ASP A 41 5.83 -49.41 15.36
C ASP A 41 6.27 -48.52 14.18
N ASN A 42 6.57 -49.13 13.02
CA ASN A 42 6.97 -48.38 11.82
C ASN A 42 5.79 -47.57 11.22
N LEU A 43 4.58 -48.13 11.21
CA LEU A 43 3.37 -47.41 10.78
C LEU A 43 3.05 -46.24 11.70
N GLU A 44 3.22 -46.42 13.02
CA GLU A 44 3.01 -45.35 14.00
C GLU A 44 4.02 -44.22 13.82
N LEU A 45 5.29 -44.56 13.58
CA LEU A 45 6.34 -43.58 13.32
C LEU A 45 6.07 -42.75 12.05
N GLU A 46 5.63 -43.40 10.97
CA GLU A 46 5.32 -42.70 9.72
C GLU A 46 4.06 -41.81 9.87
N LYS A 47 3.06 -42.27 10.62
CA LYS A 47 1.88 -41.45 10.95
C LYS A 47 2.28 -40.20 11.74
N LEU A 48 3.12 -40.33 12.76
CA LEU A 48 3.63 -39.20 13.54
C LEU A 48 4.43 -38.22 12.67
N ARG A 49 5.24 -38.73 11.73
CA ARG A 49 6.02 -37.91 10.79
C ARG A 49 5.11 -37.11 9.86
N ILE A 50 4.07 -37.74 9.31
CA ILE A 50 3.08 -37.06 8.46
C ILE A 50 2.31 -36.01 9.25
N GLU A 51 1.85 -36.32 10.47
CA GLU A 51 1.17 -35.35 11.34
C GLU A 51 2.07 -34.15 11.71
N ALA A 52 3.35 -34.38 11.98
CA ALA A 52 4.32 -33.31 12.22
C ALA A 52 4.51 -32.43 10.97
N GLN A 53 4.61 -33.03 9.78
CA GLN A 53 4.73 -32.29 8.53
C GLN A 53 3.45 -31.48 8.21
N ILE A 54 2.27 -32.05 8.45
CA ILE A 54 0.99 -31.35 8.28
C ILE A 54 0.89 -30.17 9.24
N ARG A 55 1.27 -30.34 10.51
CA ARG A 55 1.32 -29.24 11.50
C ARG A 55 2.25 -28.12 11.04
N LEU A 56 3.46 -28.47 10.61
CA LEU A 56 4.43 -27.49 10.10
C LEU A 56 3.90 -26.75 8.87
N ASN A 57 3.30 -27.47 7.92
CA ASN A 57 2.72 -26.85 6.73
C ASN A 57 1.53 -25.93 7.07
N GLN A 58 0.68 -26.32 8.02
CA GLN A 58 -0.40 -25.46 8.51
C GLN A 58 0.13 -24.19 9.19
N GLU A 59 1.22 -24.29 9.93
CA GLU A 59 1.88 -23.14 10.56
C GLU A 59 2.46 -22.17 9.51
N ILE A 60 3.13 -22.70 8.47
CA ILE A 60 3.67 -21.92 7.34
C ILE A 60 2.55 -21.22 6.55
N LEU A 61 1.42 -21.92 6.30
CA LEU A 61 0.26 -21.34 5.62
C LEU A 61 -0.44 -20.28 6.48
N SER A 62 -0.45 -20.44 7.80
CA SER A 62 -1.00 -19.46 8.75
C SER A 62 -0.15 -18.20 8.82
N THR A 63 1.18 -18.31 8.67
CA THR A 63 2.06 -17.14 8.55
C THR A 63 1.92 -16.41 7.22
N ASN A 64 1.72 -17.13 6.10
CA ASN A 64 1.63 -16.51 4.78
C ASN A 64 0.27 -15.88 4.46
N ASN A 65 -0.83 -16.36 5.05
CA ASN A 65 -2.18 -15.81 4.84
C ASN A 65 -2.54 -14.66 5.79
N ARG A 66 -1.65 -14.31 6.74
CA ARG A 66 -1.72 -13.08 7.51
C ARG A 66 -0.97 -11.97 6.78
N THR A 67 -1.40 -11.61 5.58
CA THR A 67 -1.23 -10.21 5.17
C THR A 67 -2.43 -9.45 5.74
N PRO A 68 -2.31 -8.72 6.86
CA PRO A 68 -3.37 -7.91 7.43
C PRO A 68 -3.55 -6.63 6.61
N ARG A 69 -3.67 -6.76 5.28
CA ARG A 69 -3.62 -5.67 4.30
C ARG A 69 -4.61 -4.54 4.60
N ASN A 70 -5.62 -4.82 5.43
CA ASN A 70 -6.73 -3.92 5.74
C ASN A 70 -6.99 -3.69 7.24
N GLU A 71 -6.20 -4.21 8.18
CA GLU A 71 -6.47 -4.00 9.63
C GLU A 71 -6.00 -2.62 10.09
N LEU A 72 -4.81 -2.18 9.65
CA LEU A 72 -4.25 -0.88 10.04
C LEU A 72 -5.09 0.29 9.52
N ASN A 73 -5.66 0.14 8.32
CA ASN A 73 -6.52 1.15 7.66
C ASN A 73 -7.86 1.36 8.37
N LYS A 74 -8.26 0.46 9.29
CA LYS A 74 -9.46 0.62 10.11
C LYS A 74 -9.19 1.34 11.43
N LEU A 75 -7.93 1.37 11.88
CA LEU A 75 -7.54 1.87 13.20
C LEU A 75 -7.05 3.33 13.15
N LEU A 76 -6.54 3.74 12.00
CA LEU A 76 -6.11 5.12 11.74
C LEU A 76 -7.05 5.76 10.73
N HIS A 77 -7.40 7.02 10.97
CA HIS A 77 -8.08 7.82 9.97
C HIS A 77 -7.11 8.15 8.83
N LYS A 78 -7.67 8.49 7.66
CA LYS A 78 -6.87 8.97 6.53
C LYS A 78 -6.18 10.28 6.91
N PHE A 79 -4.91 10.41 6.56
CA PHE A 79 -4.13 11.61 6.82
C PHE A 79 -4.78 12.84 6.16
N ASP A 80 -5.01 13.90 6.93
CA ASP A 80 -5.40 15.21 6.42
C ASP A 80 -4.14 16.07 6.24
N MET A 81 -4.02 16.77 5.10
CA MET A 81 -2.92 17.70 4.84
C MET A 81 -2.78 18.81 5.89
N LYS A 82 -3.82 19.07 6.69
CA LYS A 82 -3.81 20.00 7.83
C LYS A 82 -3.16 19.42 9.08
N GLU A 83 -2.94 18.12 9.18
CA GLU A 83 -2.34 17.45 10.33
C GLU A 83 -0.82 17.51 10.31
N ASP A 84 -0.19 17.24 11.46
CA ASP A 84 1.27 17.10 11.54
C ASP A 84 1.65 15.69 11.06
N ILE A 85 2.32 15.60 9.90
CA ILE A 85 2.78 14.32 9.35
C ILE A 85 3.70 13.60 10.34
N SER A 86 4.47 14.33 11.15
CA SER A 86 5.49 13.75 12.03
C SER A 86 4.80 12.98 13.14
N LEU A 87 3.78 13.60 13.74
CA LEU A 87 2.92 12.97 14.73
C LEU A 87 2.13 11.81 14.11
N TYR A 88 1.59 12.01 12.91
CA TYR A 88 0.84 10.96 12.19
C TYR A 88 1.71 9.72 11.92
N LEU A 89 2.94 9.91 11.44
CA LEU A 89 3.89 8.83 11.19
C LEU A 89 4.26 8.11 12.49
N ILE A 90 4.47 8.82 13.60
CA ILE A 90 4.72 8.19 14.91
C ILE A 90 3.54 7.32 15.36
N LEU A 91 2.30 7.80 15.18
CA LEU A 91 1.10 7.03 15.52
C LEU A 91 0.99 5.78 14.64
N PHE A 92 1.24 5.93 13.34
CA PHE A 92 1.33 4.82 12.40
C PHE A 92 2.38 3.78 12.83
N GLU A 93 3.60 4.21 13.16
CA GLU A 93 4.70 3.34 13.59
C GLU A 93 4.31 2.55 14.84
N ARG A 94 3.73 3.23 15.84
CA ARG A 94 3.25 2.59 17.07
C ARG A 94 2.19 1.54 16.78
N GLN A 95 1.23 1.85 15.92
CA GLN A 95 0.15 0.93 15.58
C GLN A 95 0.66 -0.29 14.79
N ALA A 96 1.55 -0.06 13.83
CA ALA A 96 2.16 -1.12 13.04
C ALA A 96 3.00 -2.05 13.92
N CYS A 97 3.76 -1.50 14.88
CA CYS A 97 4.47 -2.26 15.90
C CYS A 97 3.53 -3.07 16.80
N MET A 98 2.46 -2.46 17.32
CA MET A 98 1.49 -3.16 18.17
C MET A 98 0.83 -4.35 17.46
N MET A 99 0.61 -4.22 16.15
CA MET A 99 0.02 -5.26 15.32
C MET A 99 1.06 -6.26 14.76
N ASN A 100 2.34 -6.13 15.13
CA ASN A 100 3.46 -6.92 14.62
C ASN A 100 3.52 -6.97 13.07
N VAL A 101 3.20 -5.86 12.40
CA VAL A 101 3.27 -5.79 10.94
C VAL A 101 4.75 -5.81 10.51
N PRO A 102 5.17 -6.69 9.60
CA PRO A 102 6.53 -6.67 9.08
C PRO A 102 6.84 -5.36 8.34
N LYS A 103 8.03 -4.78 8.57
CA LYS A 103 8.45 -3.47 8.02
C LYS A 103 8.32 -3.38 6.50
N GLU A 104 8.54 -4.47 5.78
CA GLU A 104 8.37 -4.58 4.31
C GLU A 104 6.96 -4.26 3.82
N PHE A 105 5.93 -4.44 4.67
CA PHE A 105 4.56 -4.10 4.33
C PHE A 105 4.15 -2.69 4.78
N TRP A 106 4.95 -1.98 5.58
CA TRP A 106 4.54 -0.70 6.16
C TRP A 106 4.20 0.34 5.09
N VAL A 107 5.01 0.44 4.03
CA VAL A 107 4.74 1.38 2.93
C VAL A 107 3.38 1.09 2.28
N SER A 108 3.06 -0.19 2.02
CA SER A 108 1.79 -0.55 1.38
C SER A 108 0.56 -0.19 2.25
N HIS A 109 0.67 -0.31 3.58
CA HIS A 109 -0.38 0.12 4.50
C HIS A 109 -0.46 1.65 4.55
N LEU A 110 0.69 2.33 4.62
CA LEU A 110 0.75 3.79 4.65
C LEU A 110 0.12 4.41 3.38
N LEU A 111 0.36 3.85 2.20
CA LEU A 111 -0.24 4.32 0.94
C LEU A 111 -1.79 4.29 0.96
N GLY A 112 -2.40 3.35 1.69
CA GLY A 112 -3.86 3.28 1.85
C GLY A 112 -4.45 4.36 2.76
N LEU A 113 -3.61 4.96 3.60
CA LEU A 113 -3.96 5.99 4.58
C LEU A 113 -3.69 7.41 4.09
N LEU A 114 -2.84 7.56 3.08
CA LEU A 114 -2.43 8.85 2.55
C LEU A 114 -3.37 9.35 1.43
N PRO A 115 -3.58 10.68 1.32
CA PRO A 115 -4.23 11.30 0.16
C PRO A 115 -3.50 11.01 -1.16
N GLN A 116 -4.22 11.14 -2.26
CA GLN A 116 -3.70 10.84 -3.60
C GLN A 116 -2.47 11.71 -3.95
N GLU A 117 -2.46 12.95 -3.48
CA GLU A 117 -1.40 13.93 -3.70
C GLU A 117 -0.07 13.44 -3.12
N ILE A 118 -0.11 12.81 -1.94
CA ILE A 118 1.08 12.28 -1.26
C ILE A 118 1.53 10.97 -1.91
N THR A 119 0.59 10.11 -2.28
CA THR A 119 0.91 8.83 -2.92
C THR A 119 1.56 9.04 -4.28
N GLN A 120 1.15 10.07 -5.04
CA GLN A 120 1.84 10.49 -6.27
C GLN A 120 3.27 10.95 -6.03
N LEU A 121 3.56 11.62 -4.91
CA LEU A 121 4.92 12.02 -4.55
C LEU A 121 5.80 10.80 -4.30
N ILE A 122 5.29 9.79 -3.61
CA ILE A 122 6.01 8.53 -3.38
C ILE A 122 6.20 7.77 -4.70
N ALA A 123 5.22 7.82 -5.62
CA ALA A 123 5.31 7.16 -6.93
C ALA A 123 6.37 7.76 -7.87
N ARG A 124 6.91 8.96 -7.59
CA ARG A 124 8.00 9.58 -8.35
C ARG A 124 9.38 9.07 -7.93
N GLU A 125 9.48 8.44 -6.77
CA GLU A 125 10.72 7.85 -6.27
C GLU A 125 10.98 6.50 -6.93
N PRO A 126 12.25 6.10 -7.11
CA PRO A 126 12.59 4.80 -7.68
C PRO A 126 12.06 3.66 -6.79
N GLU A 127 11.58 2.58 -7.41
CA GLU A 127 10.94 1.44 -6.73
C GLU A 127 11.83 0.83 -5.63
N GLN A 128 13.15 0.78 -5.89
CA GLN A 128 14.14 0.26 -4.95
C GLN A 128 14.23 1.06 -3.65
N GLU A 129 13.91 2.36 -3.68
CA GLU A 129 13.91 3.24 -2.52
C GLU A 129 12.50 3.36 -1.91
N ALA A 130 11.47 3.46 -2.75
CA ALA A 130 10.07 3.58 -2.34
C ALA A 130 9.56 2.38 -1.54
N ARG A 131 10.16 1.19 -1.69
CA ARG A 131 9.82 0.00 -0.87
C ARG A 131 10.26 0.11 0.59
N TYR A 132 11.24 0.96 0.90
CA TYR A 132 11.79 1.08 2.25
C TYR A 132 11.07 2.18 3.03
N TYR A 133 10.40 1.77 4.12
CA TYR A 133 9.67 2.70 4.98
C TYR A 133 10.56 3.85 5.49
N ASP A 134 11.79 3.56 5.90
CA ASP A 134 12.68 4.58 6.45
C ASP A 134 13.03 5.68 5.42
N HIS A 135 13.09 5.33 4.12
CA HIS A 135 13.22 6.31 3.03
C HIS A 135 11.96 7.13 2.85
N VAL A 136 10.80 6.47 2.70
CA VAL A 136 9.49 7.15 2.55
C VAL A 136 9.22 8.07 3.73
N ARG A 137 9.50 7.62 4.95
CA ARG A 137 9.40 8.42 6.18
C ARG A 137 10.28 9.66 6.09
N SER A 138 11.55 9.50 5.70
CA SER A 138 12.49 10.61 5.57
C SER A 138 12.06 11.59 4.48
N LEU A 139 11.55 11.10 3.36
CA LEU A 139 11.00 11.88 2.26
C LEU A 139 9.79 12.70 2.71
N LEU A 140 8.80 12.05 3.35
CA LEU A 140 7.62 12.71 3.90
C LEU A 140 8.00 13.73 4.95
N LEU A 141 8.85 13.36 5.92
CA LEU A 141 9.35 14.31 6.92
C LEU A 141 10.10 15.47 6.26
N LYS A 142 10.94 15.26 5.25
CA LYS A 142 11.64 16.34 4.55
C LYS A 142 10.67 17.30 3.84
N ARG A 143 9.60 16.77 3.24
CA ARG A 143 8.58 17.56 2.54
C ARG A 143 7.66 18.33 3.48
N PHE A 144 7.39 17.78 4.66
CA PHE A 144 6.38 18.29 5.60
C PHE A 144 6.96 18.82 6.93
N LYS A 145 8.26 18.70 7.19
CA LYS A 145 8.95 19.23 8.39
C LYS A 145 8.71 20.72 8.49
N LEU A 146 7.92 21.16 9.48
CA LEU A 146 7.71 22.56 9.93
C LEU A 146 8.07 23.58 8.86
N THR A 147 7.56 23.36 7.66
CA THR A 147 7.98 24.14 6.52
C THR A 147 7.37 25.51 6.75
N PRO A 148 7.92 26.55 6.14
CA PRO A 148 7.28 27.85 6.20
C PRO A 148 5.80 27.76 5.78
N GLU A 149 5.50 26.82 4.88
CA GLU A 149 4.14 26.44 4.48
C GLU A 149 3.27 25.86 5.60
N LYS A 150 3.80 25.07 6.54
CA LYS A 150 3.04 24.59 7.69
C LYS A 150 2.69 25.72 8.66
N PHE A 151 3.66 26.59 8.92
CA PHE A 151 3.45 27.79 9.73
C PHE A 151 2.41 28.72 9.09
N ARG A 152 2.45 28.89 7.77
CA ARG A 152 1.40 29.60 7.00
C ARG A 152 0.02 28.98 7.20
N GLN A 153 -0.10 27.67 7.10
CA GLN A 153 -1.38 26.98 7.28
C GLN A 153 -1.92 27.19 8.69
N LEU A 154 -1.10 26.99 9.72
CA LEU A 154 -1.47 27.24 11.11
C LEU A 154 -1.90 28.70 11.30
N PHE A 155 -1.16 29.66 10.75
CA PHE A 155 -1.52 31.07 10.80
C PHE A 155 -2.92 31.37 10.22
N VAL A 156 -3.34 30.66 9.15
CA VAL A 156 -4.63 30.87 8.49
C VAL A 156 -5.77 30.08 9.12
N THR A 157 -5.54 28.84 9.55
CA THR A 157 -6.60 27.92 9.97
C THR A 157 -6.72 27.75 11.48
N TYR A 158 -5.80 28.29 12.26
CA TYR A 158 -5.83 28.14 13.72
C TYR A 158 -7.06 28.83 14.32
N GLN A 159 -7.78 28.07 15.15
CA GLN A 159 -8.92 28.54 15.93
C GLN A 159 -8.61 28.35 17.40
N SER A 160 -8.90 29.37 18.22
CA SER A 160 -8.72 29.27 19.67
C SER A 160 -9.71 28.27 20.25
N SER A 161 -9.24 27.40 21.15
CA SER A 161 -10.09 26.58 22.00
C SER A 161 -10.85 27.48 23.00
N SER A 162 -12.01 27.03 23.48
CA SER A 162 -12.83 27.73 24.49
C SER A 162 -12.09 28.02 25.80
N ASP A 163 -11.01 27.29 26.06
CA ASP A 163 -10.30 27.28 27.33
C ASP A 163 -9.06 28.18 27.33
N LYS A 164 -8.73 28.84 26.20
CA LYS A 164 -7.56 29.72 26.05
C LYS A 164 -7.96 31.20 26.12
N THR A 165 -7.08 32.04 26.66
CA THR A 165 -7.30 33.49 26.64
C THR A 165 -6.98 34.08 25.26
N TRP A 166 -7.56 35.23 24.92
CA TRP A 166 -7.22 35.97 23.70
C TRP A 166 -5.73 36.35 23.60
N ARG A 167 -5.06 36.50 24.75
CA ARG A 167 -3.62 36.79 24.82
C ARG A 167 -2.80 35.56 24.39
N ASP A 168 -3.21 34.37 24.80
CA ASP A 168 -2.59 33.11 24.36
C ASP A 168 -2.83 32.88 22.87
N PHE A 169 -4.05 33.16 22.37
CA PHE A 169 -4.34 33.09 20.94
C PHE A 169 -3.42 33.99 20.11
N TYR A 170 -3.23 35.25 20.53
CA TYR A 170 -2.32 36.18 19.86
C TYR A 170 -0.87 35.66 19.84
N GLN A 171 -0.37 35.13 20.97
CA GLN A 171 0.99 34.60 21.05
C GLN A 171 1.20 33.42 20.09
N GLU A 172 0.25 32.50 20.03
CA GLU A 172 0.29 31.33 19.15
C GLU A 172 0.27 31.75 17.66
N VAL A 173 -0.64 32.66 17.30
CA VAL A 173 -0.71 33.22 15.93
C VAL A 173 0.58 33.96 15.57
N GLN A 174 1.18 34.68 16.53
CA GLN A 174 2.46 35.36 16.32
C GLN A 174 3.61 34.36 16.11
N ILE A 175 3.65 33.27 16.87
CA ILE A 175 4.64 32.20 16.69
C ILE A 175 4.50 31.60 15.29
N PHE A 176 3.27 31.35 14.83
CA PHE A 176 3.05 30.82 13.49
C PHE A 176 3.46 31.79 12.40
N PHE A 177 3.11 33.08 12.54
CA PHE A 177 3.53 34.09 11.58
C PHE A 177 5.05 34.23 11.50
N ASN A 178 5.73 34.29 12.65
CA ASN A 178 7.18 34.41 12.72
C ASN A 178 7.89 33.19 12.11
N GLY A 179 7.45 31.98 12.46
CA GLY A 179 7.98 30.75 11.86
C GLY A 179 7.80 30.69 10.34
N TRP A 180 6.72 31.27 9.81
CA TRP A 180 6.49 31.35 8.36
C TRP A 180 7.48 32.31 7.68
N ILE A 181 7.63 33.53 8.19
CA ILE A 181 8.49 34.54 7.55
C ILE A 181 9.98 34.23 7.72
N GLU A 182 10.38 33.67 8.87
CA GLU A 182 11.76 33.27 9.15
C GLU A 182 12.17 32.11 8.26
N GLY A 183 11.29 31.11 8.10
CA GLY A 183 11.58 29.96 7.27
C GLY A 183 11.67 30.27 5.77
N LEU A 184 11.12 31.40 5.30
CA LEU A 184 11.26 31.90 3.93
C LEU A 184 12.36 32.95 3.77
N ASP A 185 13.13 33.23 4.82
CA ASP A 185 14.14 34.30 4.86
C ASP A 185 13.60 35.68 4.42
N VAL A 186 12.38 35.99 4.86
CA VAL A 186 11.71 37.27 4.56
C VAL A 186 12.19 38.34 5.53
N LYS A 187 13.23 39.07 5.13
CA LYS A 187 13.88 40.10 5.96
C LYS A 187 13.41 41.54 5.69
N THR A 188 12.64 41.77 4.63
CA THR A 188 12.26 43.11 4.18
C THR A 188 10.75 43.24 4.01
N PHE A 189 10.23 44.45 4.24
CA PHE A 189 8.82 44.75 4.01
C PHE A 189 8.38 44.45 2.57
N TYR A 190 9.23 44.70 1.57
CA TYR A 190 8.93 44.39 0.18
C TYR A 190 8.74 42.89 -0.06
N LYS A 191 9.64 42.05 0.46
CA LYS A 191 9.49 40.59 0.39
C LYS A 191 8.25 40.11 1.13
N LEU A 192 7.91 40.71 2.27
CA LEU A 192 6.70 40.38 3.02
C LEU A 192 5.44 40.76 2.23
N ARG A 193 5.38 41.97 1.66
CA ARG A 193 4.30 42.42 0.80
C ARG A 193 4.11 41.47 -0.37
N ASP A 194 5.20 41.10 -1.04
CA ASP A 194 5.17 40.20 -2.18
C ASP A 194 4.69 38.80 -1.77
N LEU A 195 5.15 38.28 -0.62
CA LEU A 195 4.66 37.03 -0.04
C LEU A 195 3.16 37.09 0.26
N MET A 196 2.66 38.18 0.85
CA MET A 196 1.24 38.34 1.15
C MET A 196 0.38 38.39 -0.13
N ILE A 197 0.84 39.09 -1.17
CA ILE A 197 0.15 39.16 -2.46
C ILE A 197 0.15 37.77 -3.11
N ALA A 198 1.29 37.08 -3.12
CA ALA A 198 1.40 35.72 -3.65
C ALA A 198 0.47 34.75 -2.91
N ASP A 199 0.40 34.80 -1.57
CA ASP A 199 -0.52 33.97 -0.77
C ASP A 199 -1.99 34.23 -1.15
N GLN A 200 -2.36 35.49 -1.37
CA GLN A 200 -3.71 35.86 -1.79
C GLN A 200 -4.06 35.40 -3.21
N MET A 201 -3.08 35.40 -4.12
CA MET A 201 -3.24 34.85 -5.47
C MET A 201 -3.36 33.33 -5.43
N LYS A 202 -2.54 32.64 -4.62
CA LYS A 202 -2.60 31.19 -4.43
C LYS A 202 -3.96 30.70 -3.95
N LYS A 203 -4.66 31.48 -3.11
CA LYS A 203 -6.03 31.16 -2.64
C LYS A 203 -7.07 31.20 -3.76
N ARG A 204 -6.84 31.96 -4.83
CA ARG A 204 -7.75 32.15 -5.96
C ARG A 204 -7.34 31.34 -7.20
N ALA A 205 -6.21 30.64 -7.13
CA ALA A 205 -5.69 29.86 -8.23
C ALA A 205 -6.57 28.61 -8.51
N PRO A 206 -6.70 28.19 -9.79
CA PRO A 206 -7.41 26.97 -10.15
C PRO A 206 -6.82 25.74 -9.45
N VAL A 207 -7.68 24.83 -8.98
CA VAL A 207 -7.27 23.63 -8.23
C VAL A 207 -6.38 22.74 -9.08
N GLU A 208 -6.64 22.67 -10.39
CA GLU A 208 -5.90 21.85 -11.34
C GLU A 208 -4.45 22.33 -11.55
N PHE A 209 -4.19 23.63 -11.33
CA PHE A 209 -2.84 24.19 -11.37
C PHE A 209 -2.04 23.80 -10.12
N LYS A 210 -2.70 23.86 -8.96
CA LYS A 210 -2.13 23.50 -7.67
C LYS A 210 -1.75 22.01 -7.60
N GLU A 211 -2.58 21.14 -8.16
CA GLU A 211 -2.33 19.68 -8.21
C GLU A 211 -1.15 19.33 -9.12
N ARG A 212 -1.02 19.96 -10.29
CA ARG A 212 0.07 19.68 -11.24
C ARG A 212 1.44 20.14 -10.76
N ARG A 213 1.51 21.17 -9.93
CA ARG A 213 2.75 21.82 -9.47
C ARG A 213 2.96 21.69 -7.96
N LEU A 214 2.46 20.62 -7.35
CA LEU A 214 2.47 20.41 -5.89
C LEU A 214 3.86 20.60 -5.24
N ASP A 215 4.92 20.16 -5.92
CA ASP A 215 6.31 20.22 -5.40
C ASP A 215 6.91 21.64 -5.42
N GLU A 216 6.48 22.48 -6.36
CA GLU A 216 6.97 23.85 -6.56
C GLU A 216 6.00 24.88 -5.96
N TRP A 217 4.76 24.49 -5.68
CA TRP A 217 3.71 25.36 -5.15
C TRP A 217 4.09 26.10 -3.86
N PRO A 218 4.75 25.47 -2.87
CA PRO A 218 5.17 26.14 -1.64
C PRO A 218 6.36 27.09 -1.83
N SER A 219 7.16 26.93 -2.89
CA SER A 219 8.37 27.72 -3.11
C SER A 219 8.15 28.99 -3.94
N ILE A 220 7.03 29.09 -4.69
CA ILE A 220 6.70 30.30 -5.46
C ILE A 220 6.20 31.40 -4.50
N ASN A 221 7.09 32.26 -4.04
CA ASN A 221 6.78 33.32 -3.07
C ASN A 221 6.72 34.73 -3.70
N TYR A 222 6.92 34.82 -5.02
CA TYR A 222 6.93 36.08 -5.75
C TYR A 222 5.68 36.22 -6.63
N PRO A 223 4.90 37.32 -6.50
CA PRO A 223 3.67 37.54 -7.24
C PRO A 223 3.82 37.54 -8.76
N VAL A 224 4.92 38.13 -9.26
CA VAL A 224 5.17 38.26 -10.71
C VAL A 224 5.43 36.88 -11.31
N GLU A 225 6.32 36.11 -10.71
CA GLU A 225 6.60 34.72 -11.11
C GLU A 225 5.33 33.85 -11.03
N LEU A 226 4.51 34.04 -9.98
CA LEU A 226 3.25 33.32 -9.85
C LEU A 226 2.25 33.69 -10.95
N ALA A 227 2.17 34.97 -11.32
CA ALA A 227 1.28 35.47 -12.38
C ALA A 227 1.67 34.89 -13.75
N GLU A 228 2.96 34.91 -14.08
CA GLU A 228 3.49 34.35 -15.33
C GLU A 228 3.18 32.86 -15.46
N ARG A 229 3.47 32.09 -14.40
CA ARG A 229 3.19 30.64 -14.39
C ARG A 229 1.69 30.31 -14.47
N LEU A 230 0.83 31.13 -13.85
CA LEU A 230 -0.63 31.00 -13.96
C LEU A 230 -1.10 31.29 -15.39
N ALA A 231 -0.57 32.34 -16.01
CA ALA A 231 -0.91 32.72 -17.39
C ALA A 231 -0.51 31.64 -18.39
N GLU A 232 0.69 31.05 -18.26
CA GLU A 232 1.14 29.91 -19.07
C GLU A 232 0.20 28.70 -18.95
N PHE A 233 -0.21 28.38 -17.73
CA PHE A 233 -1.14 27.27 -17.50
C PHE A 233 -2.51 27.52 -18.12
N GLU A 234 -3.04 28.74 -17.98
CA GLU A 234 -4.29 29.14 -18.63
C GLU A 234 -4.19 29.09 -20.16
N ASP A 235 -3.06 29.47 -20.75
CA ASP A 235 -2.85 29.38 -22.20
C ASP A 235 -2.81 27.94 -22.69
N VAL A 236 -2.13 27.04 -21.98
CA VAL A 236 -2.13 25.61 -22.31
C VAL A 236 -3.54 25.03 -22.20
N ARG A 237 -4.27 25.40 -21.14
CA ARG A 237 -5.67 24.98 -20.94
C ARG A 237 -6.58 25.51 -22.03
N ARG A 238 -6.47 26.79 -22.41
CA ARG A 238 -7.22 27.40 -23.51
C ARG A 238 -6.93 26.71 -24.84
N LYS A 239 -5.66 26.42 -25.15
CA LYS A 239 -5.26 25.71 -26.38
C LYS A 239 -5.85 24.30 -26.45
N LEU A 240 -5.86 23.56 -25.32
CA LEU A 240 -6.49 22.23 -25.25
C LEU A 240 -8.01 22.30 -25.48
N GLN A 241 -8.69 23.29 -24.88
CA GLN A 241 -10.14 23.49 -25.05
C GLN A 241 -10.51 23.97 -26.46
N GLN A 242 -9.67 24.79 -27.10
CA GLN A 242 -9.86 25.20 -28.49
C GLN A 242 -9.66 24.03 -29.45
N LYS A 243 -8.68 23.15 -29.21
CA LYS A 243 -8.43 21.96 -30.03
C LYS A 243 -9.63 21.00 -30.03
N THR A 244 -10.30 20.85 -28.88
CA THR A 244 -11.55 20.09 -28.76
C THR A 244 -12.74 20.76 -29.45
N HIS A 245 -12.78 22.10 -29.53
CA HIS A 245 -13.84 22.83 -30.25
C HIS A 245 -13.61 22.91 -31.76
N THR A 246 -12.36 22.93 -32.25
CA THR A 246 -12.04 22.96 -33.69
C THR A 246 -12.32 21.64 -34.42
N LEU A 247 -12.52 20.53 -33.70
CA LEU A 247 -12.98 19.26 -34.29
C LEU A 247 -14.49 19.22 -34.59
N THR A 248 -15.20 20.35 -34.42
CA THR A 248 -16.52 20.54 -35.02
C THR A 248 -16.60 21.96 -35.59
N PRO A 249 -16.79 22.09 -36.90
CA PRO A 249 -18.14 22.47 -37.34
C PRO A 249 -18.51 21.85 -38.69
N VAL A 250 -19.52 20.99 -38.71
CA VAL A 250 -20.34 20.81 -39.91
C VAL A 250 -21.71 21.37 -39.57
N GLN A 251 -21.98 22.58 -40.06
CA GLN A 251 -23.35 23.08 -40.17
C GLN A 251 -24.13 22.12 -41.06
N ARG A 252 -25.26 21.60 -40.57
CA ARG A 252 -26.32 21.13 -41.47
C ARG A 252 -27.69 21.64 -41.05
N PRO A 253 -28.58 21.83 -42.04
CA PRO A 253 -29.81 22.58 -41.87
C PRO A 253 -30.75 21.85 -40.92
N GLU A 254 -31.60 22.64 -40.26
CA GLU A 254 -32.72 22.16 -39.45
C GLU A 254 -33.55 21.13 -40.21
N VAL A 255 -33.54 19.88 -39.76
CA VAL A 255 -34.66 18.96 -39.98
C VAL A 255 -34.99 18.29 -38.66
N ARG A 256 -36.19 18.63 -38.19
CA ARG A 256 -36.85 18.17 -36.97
C ARG A 256 -37.24 16.70 -37.17
N GLY A 257 -36.65 15.79 -36.41
CA GLY A 257 -37.02 14.36 -36.47
C GLY A 257 -36.13 13.48 -35.59
N SER A 258 -36.70 13.03 -34.48
CA SER A 258 -36.17 12.10 -33.47
C SER A 258 -35.34 10.95 -34.02
N ASN A 259 -34.08 10.79 -33.55
CA ASN A 259 -33.32 9.54 -33.64
C ASN A 259 -32.23 9.43 -32.55
N GLN A 260 -32.65 9.10 -31.33
CA GLN A 260 -31.80 8.91 -30.16
C GLN A 260 -30.81 7.73 -30.34
N ALA A 261 -31.16 6.74 -31.16
CA ALA A 261 -30.31 5.57 -31.47
C ALA A 261 -29.13 5.90 -32.40
N GLU A 262 -29.26 6.86 -33.32
CA GLU A 262 -28.14 7.29 -34.16
C GLU A 262 -27.13 8.14 -33.38
N ASN A 263 -27.61 8.97 -32.45
CA ASN A 263 -26.72 9.75 -31.58
C ASN A 263 -25.95 8.84 -30.62
N PHE A 264 -26.54 7.75 -30.14
CA PHE A 264 -25.84 6.76 -29.32
C PHE A 264 -24.78 6.00 -30.12
N ARG A 265 -25.09 5.59 -31.36
CA ARG A 265 -24.10 4.94 -32.25
C ARG A 265 -22.96 5.88 -32.63
N ARG A 266 -23.24 7.16 -32.90
CA ARG A 266 -22.21 8.16 -33.21
C ARG A 266 -21.33 8.48 -32.00
N ASN A 267 -21.91 8.63 -30.81
CA ASN A 267 -21.13 8.82 -29.59
C ASN A 267 -20.26 7.60 -29.26
N LEU A 268 -20.76 6.38 -29.48
CA LEU A 268 -19.97 5.16 -29.25
C LEU A 268 -18.78 5.06 -30.21
N ILE A 269 -18.95 5.44 -31.49
CA ILE A 269 -17.86 5.45 -32.48
C ILE A 269 -16.80 6.50 -32.12
N ILE A 270 -17.22 7.69 -31.66
CA ILE A 270 -16.28 8.75 -31.24
C ILE A 270 -15.49 8.31 -30.01
N THR A 271 -16.13 7.69 -29.01
CA THR A 271 -15.42 7.20 -27.82
C THR A 271 -14.40 6.12 -28.17
N ILE A 272 -14.75 5.19 -29.07
CA ILE A 272 -13.82 4.14 -29.52
C ILE A 272 -12.63 4.73 -30.29
N GLN A 273 -12.84 5.76 -31.11
CA GLN A 273 -11.76 6.43 -31.85
C GLN A 273 -10.80 7.19 -30.92
N VAL A 274 -11.34 7.87 -29.90
CA VAL A 274 -10.54 8.58 -28.89
C VAL A 274 -9.72 7.61 -28.04
N GLU A 275 -10.28 6.46 -27.66
CA GLU A 275 -9.55 5.43 -26.92
C GLU A 275 -8.43 4.79 -27.75
N GLN A 276 -8.62 4.62 -29.07
CA GLN A 276 -7.57 4.13 -29.97
C GLN A 276 -6.42 5.13 -30.12
N GLU A 277 -6.71 6.43 -30.24
CA GLU A 277 -5.66 7.46 -30.33
C GLU A 277 -4.87 7.64 -29.02
N ILE A 278 -5.53 7.53 -27.87
CA ILE A 278 -4.87 7.53 -26.55
C ILE A 278 -3.98 6.29 -26.37
N SER A 279 -4.35 5.15 -26.96
CA SER A 279 -3.54 3.92 -26.94
C SER A 279 -2.27 4.04 -27.80
N ILE A 280 -2.36 4.74 -28.94
CA ILE A 280 -1.22 5.00 -29.83
C ILE A 280 -0.23 5.95 -29.16
N LEU A 281 -0.70 7.02 -28.49
CA LEU A 281 0.16 7.98 -27.80
C LEU A 281 0.86 7.43 -26.55
N LYS A 282 0.42 6.29 -26.02
CA LYS A 282 1.07 5.60 -24.88
C LYS A 282 2.18 4.64 -25.31
N LYS A 283 2.37 4.38 -26.60
CA LYS A 283 3.42 3.49 -27.12
C LYS A 283 4.72 4.21 -27.52
N ASP A 284 4.70 5.53 -27.62
CA ASP A 284 5.85 6.36 -28.02
C ASP A 284 6.46 7.17 -26.85
N ILE A 285 6.26 6.70 -25.62
CA ILE A 285 6.98 7.12 -24.39
C ILE A 285 7.56 5.87 -23.74
#